data_AF-A0A969PRR4-F1
#
_entry.id   AF-A0A969PRR4-F1
#
_cell.length_a   1.000
_cell.length_b   1.000
_cell.length_c   1.000
_cell.angle_alpha   90.00
_cell.angle_beta   90.00
_cell.angle_gamma   90.00
#
_symmetry.space_group_name_H-M   'P 1'
#
loop_
_entity.id
_entity.type
_entity.pdbx_description
1 polymer ?
#
loop_
_entity_poly.entity_id
_entity_poly.type
_entity_poly.pdbx_seq_one_letter_code
_entity_poly.pdbx_strand_id
1 'polypeptide(L)'
;MGLISITGLLYHWLSRQVEQDALAWLNQKRRQISEGASNIVFFTAFSAGPRYIGKQDLQLTQDDWQAIEIIRPGWFPVNWSCDRVARILLLLALPQDNPDEYVQRIEQVFNVADVSELVTLYQALPILPFPERFRLRAAEGIRSNMTAVFNAVALQNPYPAEYFDNIAWNQMVLKALFVGSSLNLIYGLEQRNNSDLSQMLIDYAREREAANRSVSRELWELVGNR
;
A
#
# COMPACT_ATOMS: atom_id res chain seq x y z
N MET A 1 -9.79 1.56 26.34
CA MET A 1 -10.03 0.25 25.68
C MET A 1 -9.10 0.18 24.49
N GLY A 2 -8.09 -0.70 24.54
CA GLY A 2 -7.03 -0.75 23.54
C GLY A 2 -7.57 -1.03 22.14
N LEU A 3 -7.11 -0.24 21.16
CA LEU A 3 -7.27 -0.52 19.74
C LEU A 3 -6.32 -1.68 19.39
N ILE A 4 -6.68 -2.93 19.74
CA ILE A 4 -5.78 -4.09 19.64
C ILE A 4 -5.74 -4.67 18.20
N SER A 5 -6.57 -4.20 17.26
CA SER A 5 -6.58 -4.69 15.88
C SER A 5 -6.55 -3.58 14.84
N ILE A 6 -5.93 -3.87 13.68
CA ILE A 6 -5.86 -2.96 12.53
C ILE A 6 -7.28 -2.52 12.12
N THR A 7 -8.21 -3.47 12.05
CA THR A 7 -9.61 -3.18 11.75
C THR A 7 -10.24 -2.23 12.77
N GLY A 8 -9.95 -2.40 14.07
CA GLY A 8 -10.44 -1.50 15.12
C GLY A 8 -9.86 -0.08 15.00
N LEU A 9 -8.56 0.01 14.70
CA LEU A 9 -7.84 1.27 14.50
C LEU A 9 -8.40 2.05 13.30
N LEU A 10 -8.49 1.41 12.13
CA LEU A 10 -9.06 2.00 10.92
C LEU A 10 -10.51 2.47 11.14
N TYR A 11 -11.31 1.65 11.83
CA TYR A 11 -12.69 2.00 12.15
C TYR A 11 -12.79 3.22 13.07
N HIS A 12 -11.90 3.30 14.08
CA HIS A 12 -11.84 4.43 15.00
C HIS A 12 -11.46 5.74 14.30
N TRP A 13 -10.53 5.71 13.34
CA TRP A 13 -10.18 6.90 12.57
C TRP A 13 -11.36 7.43 11.78
N LEU A 14 -12.05 6.52 11.09
CA LEU A 14 -13.14 6.87 10.21
C LEU A 14 -14.36 7.36 10.98
N SER A 15 -14.73 6.70 12.08
CA SER A 15 -15.92 7.05 12.87
C SER A 15 -15.88 8.44 13.50
N ARG A 16 -14.68 9.02 13.69
CA ARG A 16 -14.50 10.41 14.16
C ARG A 16 -14.66 11.46 13.06
N GLN A 17 -14.67 11.07 11.79
CA GLN A 17 -14.48 11.97 10.64
C GLN A 17 -15.56 11.86 9.56
N VAL A 18 -16.55 10.99 9.74
CA VAL A 18 -17.63 10.79 8.77
C VAL A 18 -18.98 10.89 9.46
N GLU A 19 -20.00 11.23 8.69
CA GLU A 19 -21.37 11.30 9.17
C GLU A 19 -21.92 9.93 9.60
N GLN A 20 -22.92 9.94 10.47
CA GLN A 20 -23.51 8.72 11.01
C GLN A 20 -24.11 7.82 9.92
N ASP A 21 -24.71 8.40 8.88
CA ASP A 21 -25.29 7.65 7.75
C ASP A 21 -24.20 6.96 6.90
N ALA A 22 -23.08 7.65 6.67
CA ALA A 22 -21.92 7.08 5.99
C ALA A 22 -21.35 5.88 6.77
N LEU A 23 -21.25 6.02 8.09
CA LEU A 23 -20.78 4.95 8.98
C LEU A 23 -21.77 3.78 9.04
N ALA A 24 -23.08 4.06 9.06
CA ALA A 24 -24.13 3.05 9.03
C ALA A 24 -24.09 2.23 7.73
N TRP A 25 -23.93 2.91 6.58
CA TRP A 25 -23.74 2.25 5.29
C TRP A 25 -22.52 1.31 5.30
N LEU A 26 -21.37 1.80 5.79
CA LEU A 26 -20.15 0.99 5.85
C LEU A 26 -20.34 -0.24 6.74
N ASN A 27 -20.94 -0.07 7.92
CA ASN A 27 -21.23 -1.17 8.84
C ASN A 27 -22.15 -2.22 8.21
N GLN A 28 -23.18 -1.78 7.50
CA GLN A 28 -24.07 -2.67 6.77
C GLN A 28 -23.31 -3.47 5.71
N LYS A 29 -22.47 -2.81 4.91
CA LYS A 29 -21.68 -3.49 3.86
C LYS A 29 -20.65 -4.46 4.41
N ARG A 30 -19.94 -4.07 5.46
CA ARG A 30 -19.00 -4.97 6.15
C ARG A 30 -19.69 -6.22 6.67
N ARG A 31 -20.87 -6.08 7.31
CA ARG A 31 -21.66 -7.22 7.77
C ARG A 31 -22.07 -8.14 6.62
N GLN A 32 -22.65 -7.58 5.55
CA GLN A 32 -23.03 -8.36 4.36
C GLN A 32 -21.83 -9.15 3.80
N ILE A 33 -20.68 -8.50 3.66
CA ILE A 33 -19.47 -9.12 3.13
C ILE A 33 -18.97 -10.23 4.06
N SER A 34 -18.92 -10.00 5.37
CA SER A 34 -18.49 -11.01 6.35
C SER A 34 -19.42 -12.21 6.44
N GLU A 35 -20.70 -12.04 6.11
CA GLU A 35 -21.71 -13.09 6.04
C GLU A 35 -21.74 -13.82 4.68
N GLY A 36 -20.73 -13.59 3.82
CA GLY A 36 -20.57 -14.31 2.56
C GLY A 36 -21.31 -13.70 1.36
N ALA A 37 -21.53 -12.37 1.36
CA ALA A 37 -22.11 -11.71 0.20
C ALA A 37 -21.29 -11.94 -1.08
N SER A 38 -22.01 -11.96 -2.22
CA SER A 38 -21.43 -12.21 -3.54
C SER A 38 -20.37 -11.17 -3.93
N ASN A 39 -19.53 -11.53 -4.91
CA ASN A 39 -18.52 -10.62 -5.45
C ASN A 39 -19.11 -9.34 -6.03
N ILE A 40 -20.31 -9.40 -6.61
CA ILE A 40 -21.01 -8.20 -7.13
C ILE A 40 -21.27 -7.21 -5.99
N VAL A 41 -21.76 -7.69 -4.83
CA VAL A 41 -22.04 -6.83 -3.67
C VAL A 41 -20.75 -6.22 -3.13
N PHE A 42 -19.69 -7.04 -3.01
CA PHE A 42 -18.39 -6.58 -2.55
C PHE A 42 -17.76 -5.54 -3.50
N PHE A 43 -17.65 -5.83 -4.79
CA PHE A 43 -17.04 -4.92 -5.76
C PHE A 43 -17.83 -3.62 -5.87
N THR A 44 -19.16 -3.70 -5.91
CA THR A 44 -20.00 -2.49 -5.95
C THR A 44 -19.83 -1.64 -4.69
N ALA A 45 -19.71 -2.26 -3.50
CA ALA A 45 -19.45 -1.52 -2.27
C ALA A 45 -18.05 -0.87 -2.27
N PHE A 46 -17.04 -1.60 -2.73
CA PHE A 46 -15.67 -1.11 -2.83
C PHE A 46 -15.56 0.11 -3.76
N SER A 47 -16.17 0.05 -4.94
CA SER A 47 -16.19 1.18 -5.88
C SER A 47 -17.09 2.33 -5.43
N ALA A 48 -18.15 2.04 -4.67
CA ALA A 48 -19.04 3.07 -4.16
C ALA A 48 -18.48 3.87 -2.97
N GLY A 49 -17.34 3.48 -2.39
CA GLY A 49 -16.72 4.13 -1.23
C GLY A 49 -16.74 5.67 -1.27
N PRO A 50 -16.19 6.32 -2.31
CA PRO A 50 -16.18 7.78 -2.42
C PRO A 50 -17.55 8.44 -2.36
N ARG A 51 -18.59 7.79 -2.90
CA ARG A 51 -19.95 8.33 -2.96
C ARG A 51 -20.61 8.36 -1.58
N TYR A 52 -20.34 7.36 -0.74
CA TYR A 52 -20.99 7.22 0.56
C TYR A 52 -20.15 7.77 1.71
N ILE A 53 -18.82 7.79 1.57
CA ILE A 53 -17.88 8.15 2.65
C ILE A 53 -17.29 9.55 2.44
N GLY A 54 -17.16 9.98 1.19
CA GLY A 54 -16.43 11.19 0.81
C GLY A 54 -14.92 10.96 0.65
N LYS A 55 -14.26 11.90 -0.03
CA LYS A 55 -12.82 11.86 -0.36
C LYS A 55 -11.97 12.83 0.48
N GLN A 56 -12.50 13.31 1.59
CA GLN A 56 -11.77 14.18 2.50
C GLN A 56 -10.51 13.49 3.02
N ASP A 57 -9.45 14.27 3.20
CA ASP A 57 -8.19 13.78 3.72
C ASP A 57 -8.35 13.28 5.14
N LEU A 58 -7.77 12.11 5.41
CA LEU A 58 -7.77 11.46 6.70
C LEU A 58 -6.91 12.27 7.69
N GLN A 59 -7.54 12.77 8.75
CA GLN A 59 -6.87 13.50 9.82
C GLN A 59 -6.45 12.52 10.92
N LEU A 60 -5.15 12.30 11.08
CA LEU A 60 -4.57 11.45 12.12
C LEU A 60 -3.98 12.29 13.25
N THR A 61 -4.35 11.95 14.48
CA THR A 61 -3.82 12.56 15.71
C THR A 61 -2.47 11.95 16.08
N GLN A 62 -1.76 12.58 17.02
CA GLN A 62 -0.49 12.03 17.52
C GLN A 62 -0.66 10.62 18.13
N ASP A 63 -1.76 10.38 18.84
CA ASP A 63 -2.07 9.07 19.41
C ASP A 63 -2.31 8.01 18.32
N ASP A 64 -2.90 8.40 17.18
CA ASP A 64 -3.08 7.51 16.03
C ASP A 64 -1.74 7.10 15.44
N TRP A 65 -0.79 8.03 15.31
CA TRP A 65 0.56 7.75 14.83
C TRP A 65 1.33 6.81 15.77
N GLN A 66 1.18 6.99 17.09
CA GLN A 66 1.76 6.06 18.06
C GLN A 66 1.13 4.67 17.95
N ALA A 67 -0.19 4.58 17.76
CA ALA A 67 -0.87 3.30 17.57
C ALA A 67 -0.45 2.59 16.27
N ILE A 68 -0.20 3.34 15.19
CA ILE A 68 0.33 2.80 13.93
C ILE A 68 1.67 2.12 14.15
N GLU A 69 2.62 2.80 14.79
CA GLU A 69 3.97 2.27 15.00
C GLU A 69 3.96 1.00 15.86
N ILE A 70 3.05 0.93 16.83
CA ILE A 70 2.88 -0.27 17.67
C ILE A 70 2.27 -1.42 16.87
N ILE A 71 1.25 -1.16 16.05
CA ILE A 71 0.47 -2.22 15.41
C ILE A 71 1.13 -2.75 14.12
N ARG A 72 1.77 -1.86 13.36
CA ARG A 72 2.42 -2.17 12.09
C ARG A 72 3.60 -1.23 11.83
N PRO A 73 4.78 -1.52 12.40
CA PRO A 73 5.99 -0.74 12.17
C PRO A 73 6.27 -0.54 10.67
N GLY A 74 6.66 0.68 10.31
CA GLY A 74 7.00 1.04 8.93
C GLY A 74 5.81 1.29 7.99
N TRP A 75 4.57 1.01 8.42
CA TRP A 75 3.38 1.39 7.67
C TRP A 75 3.06 2.86 7.90
N PHE A 76 2.94 3.64 6.83
CA PHE A 76 2.80 5.09 6.93
C PHE A 76 1.64 5.60 6.07
N PRO A 77 0.39 5.62 6.61
CA PRO A 77 -0.83 5.99 5.89
C PRO A 77 -0.99 7.50 5.69
N VAL A 78 0.07 8.20 5.26
CA VAL A 78 0.02 9.63 4.97
C VAL A 78 -0.70 9.90 3.63
N ASN A 79 -1.40 11.03 3.54
CA ASN A 79 -2.19 11.41 2.36
C ASN A 79 -3.25 10.36 1.97
N TRP A 80 -3.75 9.62 2.96
CA TRP A 80 -4.91 8.78 2.80
C TRP A 80 -6.18 9.61 2.89
N SER A 81 -7.22 9.16 2.20
CA SER A 81 -8.56 9.73 2.28
C SER A 81 -9.50 8.80 3.06
N CYS A 82 -10.60 9.35 3.56
CA CYS A 82 -11.61 8.57 4.29
C CYS A 82 -12.19 7.41 3.45
N ASP A 83 -12.45 7.60 2.14
CA ASP A 83 -12.92 6.51 1.27
C ASP A 83 -11.89 5.37 1.12
N ARG A 84 -10.59 5.68 1.16
CA ARG A 84 -9.53 4.67 1.14
C ARG A 84 -9.59 3.79 2.37
N VAL A 85 -9.73 4.40 3.56
CA VAL A 85 -9.89 3.66 4.82
C VAL A 85 -11.14 2.78 4.78
N ALA A 86 -12.27 3.30 4.29
CA ALA A 86 -13.50 2.53 4.16
C ALA A 86 -13.35 1.34 3.20
N ARG A 87 -12.72 1.53 2.04
CA ARG A 87 -12.39 0.45 1.10
C ARG A 87 -11.58 -0.65 1.77
N ILE A 88 -10.54 -0.29 2.52
CA ILE A 88 -9.69 -1.26 3.23
C ILE A 88 -10.49 -2.00 4.30
N LEU A 89 -11.37 -1.32 5.04
CA LEU A 89 -12.28 -1.97 5.98
C LEU A 89 -13.22 -2.98 5.30
N LEU A 90 -13.58 -2.79 4.03
CA LEU A 90 -14.33 -3.78 3.23
C LEU A 90 -13.45 -4.97 2.82
N LEU A 91 -12.18 -4.74 2.45
CA LEU A 91 -11.21 -5.83 2.17
C LEU A 91 -10.99 -6.71 3.41
N LEU A 92 -10.88 -6.09 4.58
CA LEU A 92 -10.69 -6.78 5.86
C LEU A 92 -11.96 -7.48 6.37
N ALA A 93 -13.13 -7.16 5.80
CA ALA A 93 -14.39 -7.78 6.15
C ALA A 93 -14.67 -9.09 5.38
N LEU A 94 -13.89 -9.39 4.33
CA LEU A 94 -14.00 -10.66 3.61
C LEU A 94 -13.72 -11.84 4.56
N PRO A 95 -14.46 -12.97 4.45
CA PRO A 95 -14.17 -14.18 5.21
C PRO A 95 -12.73 -14.66 5.00
N GLN A 96 -12.07 -15.07 6.09
CA GLN A 96 -10.65 -15.43 6.10
C GLN A 96 -10.42 -16.91 6.41
N ASP A 97 -11.50 -17.69 6.58
CA ASP A 97 -11.44 -19.12 6.90
C ASP A 97 -10.81 -19.96 5.78
N ASN A 98 -10.87 -19.45 4.54
CA ASN A 98 -10.23 -20.03 3.37
C ASN A 98 -9.26 -19.01 2.73
N PRO A 99 -7.95 -19.15 2.92
CA PRO A 99 -6.95 -18.23 2.37
C PRO A 99 -6.99 -18.13 0.83
N ASP A 100 -7.23 -19.23 0.13
CA ASP A 100 -7.24 -19.25 -1.34
C ASP A 100 -8.43 -18.47 -1.88
N GLU A 101 -9.60 -18.63 -1.27
CA GLU A 101 -10.80 -17.86 -1.61
C GLU A 101 -10.61 -16.36 -1.29
N TYR A 102 -10.04 -16.04 -0.13
CA TYR A 102 -9.72 -14.66 0.25
C TYR A 102 -8.83 -13.99 -0.80
N VAL A 103 -7.69 -14.62 -1.12
CA VAL A 103 -6.73 -14.12 -2.12
C VAL A 103 -7.41 -14.00 -3.48
N GLN A 104 -8.15 -15.01 -3.93
CA GLN A 104 -8.85 -14.97 -5.21
C GLN A 104 -9.81 -13.78 -5.32
N ARG A 105 -10.56 -13.47 -4.26
CA ARG A 105 -11.49 -12.33 -4.27
C ARG A 105 -10.74 -10.99 -4.33
N ILE A 106 -9.62 -10.85 -3.64
CA ILE A 106 -8.77 -9.64 -3.72
C ILE A 106 -8.17 -9.49 -5.12
N GLU A 107 -7.64 -10.57 -5.69
CA GLU A 107 -7.07 -10.61 -7.04
C GLU A 107 -8.11 -10.21 -8.11
N GLN A 108 -9.37 -10.60 -7.95
CA GLN A 108 -10.45 -10.17 -8.83
C GLN A 108 -10.70 -8.66 -8.78
N VAL A 109 -10.59 -8.02 -7.60
CA VAL A 109 -10.68 -6.55 -7.50
C VAL A 109 -9.50 -5.90 -8.21
N PHE A 110 -8.28 -6.39 -7.99
CA PHE A 110 -7.09 -5.87 -8.69
C PHE A 110 -7.25 -5.85 -10.21
N ASN A 111 -7.86 -6.88 -10.79
CA ASN A 111 -8.00 -7.02 -12.23
C ASN A 111 -8.99 -6.01 -12.87
N VAL A 112 -9.89 -5.41 -12.09
CA VAL A 112 -10.91 -4.47 -12.58
C VAL A 112 -10.81 -3.07 -11.97
N ALA A 113 -9.86 -2.88 -11.05
CA ALA A 113 -9.70 -1.65 -10.28
C ALA A 113 -9.27 -0.47 -11.16
N ASP A 114 -9.84 0.70 -10.89
CA ASP A 114 -9.30 1.96 -11.40
C ASP A 114 -7.99 2.35 -10.71
N VAL A 115 -7.34 3.44 -11.14
CA VAL A 115 -6.06 3.88 -10.56
C VAL A 115 -6.15 4.18 -9.06
N SER A 116 -7.23 4.80 -8.60
CA SER A 116 -7.44 5.15 -7.18
C SER A 116 -7.66 3.90 -6.33
N GLU A 117 -8.37 2.93 -6.88
CA GLU A 117 -8.61 1.62 -6.31
C GLU A 117 -7.32 0.78 -6.25
N LEU A 118 -6.51 0.77 -7.32
CA LEU A 118 -5.20 0.12 -7.32
C LEU A 118 -4.27 0.71 -6.27
N VAL A 119 -4.19 2.04 -6.16
CA VAL A 119 -3.41 2.70 -5.10
C VAL A 119 -3.87 2.25 -3.72
N THR A 120 -5.19 2.16 -3.51
CA THR A 120 -5.78 1.66 -2.25
C THR A 120 -5.36 0.22 -1.96
N LEU A 121 -5.47 -0.67 -2.94
CA LEU A 121 -5.15 -2.09 -2.79
C LEU A 121 -3.66 -2.31 -2.52
N TYR A 122 -2.78 -1.63 -3.25
CA TYR A 122 -1.32 -1.76 -3.07
C TYR A 122 -0.84 -1.21 -1.73
N GLN A 123 -1.39 -0.08 -1.27
CA GLN A 123 -1.07 0.48 0.05
C GLN A 123 -1.64 -0.36 1.21
N ALA A 124 -2.65 -1.19 0.95
CA ALA A 124 -3.24 -2.08 1.95
C ALA A 124 -2.44 -3.37 2.15
N LEU A 125 -1.59 -3.78 1.20
CA LEU A 125 -0.88 -5.07 1.24
C LEU A 125 -0.20 -5.40 2.59
N PRO A 126 0.50 -4.46 3.28
CA PRO A 126 1.10 -4.73 4.60
C PRO A 126 0.13 -5.20 5.68
N ILE A 127 -1.14 -4.86 5.54
CA ILE A 127 -2.16 -5.03 6.57
C ILE A 127 -3.29 -5.99 6.15
N LEU A 128 -3.20 -6.57 4.95
CA LEU A 128 -4.11 -7.63 4.52
C LEU A 128 -3.74 -8.97 5.18
N PRO A 129 -4.72 -9.84 5.46
CA PRO A 129 -4.51 -11.26 5.73
C PRO A 129 -3.68 -11.94 4.63
N PHE A 130 -2.85 -12.91 5.03
CA PHE A 130 -1.99 -13.69 4.14
C PHE A 130 -1.10 -12.83 3.22
N PRO A 131 -0.41 -11.80 3.77
CA PRO A 131 0.35 -10.84 2.97
C PRO A 131 1.38 -11.53 2.07
N GLU A 132 1.99 -12.64 2.49
CA GLU A 132 2.97 -13.40 1.71
C GLU A 132 2.43 -13.92 0.37
N ARG A 133 1.10 -14.07 0.23
CA ARG A 133 0.45 -14.55 -0.98
C ARG A 133 0.40 -13.51 -2.10
N PHE A 134 0.61 -12.22 -1.80
CA PHE A 134 0.51 -11.14 -2.78
C PHE A 134 1.85 -10.73 -3.41
N ARG A 135 2.93 -11.52 -3.25
CA ARG A 135 4.28 -11.18 -3.76
C ARG A 135 4.27 -10.92 -5.27
N LEU A 136 3.63 -11.79 -6.04
CA LEU A 136 3.55 -11.64 -7.50
C LEU A 136 2.74 -10.39 -7.91
N ARG A 137 1.66 -10.10 -7.17
CA ARG A 137 0.83 -8.92 -7.40
C ARG A 137 1.58 -7.63 -7.09
N ALA A 138 2.28 -7.55 -5.96
CA ALA A 138 3.15 -6.41 -5.64
C ALA A 138 4.29 -6.24 -6.67
N ALA A 139 4.88 -7.34 -7.14
CA ALA A 139 5.86 -7.31 -8.23
C ALA A 139 5.28 -6.75 -9.54
N GLU A 140 3.98 -6.92 -9.79
CA GLU A 140 3.27 -6.30 -10.91
C GLU A 140 3.06 -4.79 -10.69
N GLY A 141 2.68 -4.39 -9.48
CA GLY A 141 2.51 -2.98 -9.12
C GLY A 141 3.79 -2.17 -9.36
N ILE A 142 4.97 -2.69 -8.99
CA ILE A 142 6.24 -2.02 -9.29
C ILE A 142 6.60 -2.03 -10.77
N ARG A 143 6.01 -2.91 -11.60
CA ARG A 143 6.21 -2.92 -13.06
C ARG A 143 5.28 -1.94 -13.80
N SER A 144 4.24 -1.43 -13.13
CA SER A 144 3.29 -0.46 -13.71
C SER A 144 3.95 0.80 -14.26
N ASN A 145 3.50 1.28 -15.42
CA ASN A 145 3.93 2.57 -15.98
C ASN A 145 3.26 3.78 -15.29
N MET A 146 2.28 3.53 -14.42
CA MET A 146 1.61 4.59 -13.66
C MET A 146 2.41 4.89 -12.39
N THR A 147 3.03 6.06 -12.30
CA THR A 147 3.83 6.47 -11.14
C THR A 147 3.06 6.38 -9.83
N ALA A 148 1.76 6.69 -9.83
CA ALA A 148 0.91 6.57 -8.64
C ALA A 148 0.82 5.12 -8.12
N VAL A 149 0.67 4.14 -9.02
CA VAL A 149 0.60 2.72 -8.67
C VAL A 149 1.97 2.20 -8.23
N PHE A 150 3.03 2.58 -8.93
CA PHE A 150 4.39 2.28 -8.51
C PHE A 150 4.67 2.80 -7.10
N ASN A 151 4.36 4.07 -6.82
CA ASN A 151 4.58 4.69 -5.52
C ASN A 151 3.74 4.07 -4.40
N ALA A 152 2.52 3.63 -4.71
CA ALA A 152 1.67 2.92 -3.74
C ALA A 152 2.31 1.63 -3.21
N VAL A 153 3.15 0.97 -4.01
CA VAL A 153 3.91 -0.21 -3.58
C VAL A 153 5.25 0.18 -2.97
N ALA A 154 5.99 1.10 -3.61
CA ALA A 154 7.39 1.34 -3.30
C ALA A 154 7.64 2.28 -2.11
N LEU A 155 6.77 3.28 -1.91
CA LEU A 155 6.99 4.36 -0.95
C LEU A 155 6.09 4.19 0.27
N GLN A 156 6.63 4.47 1.46
CA GLN A 156 5.87 4.51 2.72
C GLN A 156 5.10 3.21 2.99
N ASN A 157 5.64 2.11 2.47
CA ASN A 157 5.03 0.81 2.45
C ASN A 157 6.11 -0.21 2.83
N PRO A 158 5.95 -0.95 3.96
CA PRO A 158 6.95 -1.90 4.42
C PRO A 158 6.91 -3.22 3.63
N TYR A 159 5.87 -3.44 2.82
CA TYR A 159 5.65 -4.71 2.13
C TYR A 159 6.82 -5.15 1.24
N PRO A 160 7.42 -4.30 0.38
CA PRO A 160 8.56 -4.70 -0.43
C PRO A 160 9.76 -5.15 0.40
N ALA A 161 10.03 -4.47 1.52
CA ALA A 161 11.17 -4.80 2.38
C ALA A 161 11.01 -6.19 3.02
N GLU A 162 9.78 -6.58 3.34
CA GLU A 162 9.49 -7.86 3.99
C GLU A 162 9.35 -9.01 2.99
N TYR A 163 8.72 -8.78 1.84
CA TYR A 163 8.27 -9.86 0.96
C TYR A 163 9.00 -9.96 -0.37
N PHE A 164 9.72 -8.93 -0.84
CA PHE A 164 10.46 -9.06 -2.09
C PHE A 164 11.75 -9.88 -1.94
N ASP A 165 12.06 -10.64 -2.98
CA ASP A 165 13.43 -11.12 -3.19
C ASP A 165 14.33 -9.95 -3.61
N ASN A 166 15.65 -10.20 -3.65
CA ASN A 166 16.61 -9.16 -4.00
C ASN A 166 16.43 -8.65 -5.44
N ILE A 167 15.95 -9.47 -6.37
CA ILE A 167 15.76 -9.05 -7.76
C ILE A 167 14.63 -8.03 -7.85
N ALA A 168 13.45 -8.35 -7.34
CA ALA A 168 12.30 -7.45 -7.34
C ALA A 168 12.58 -6.17 -6.53
N TRP A 169 13.27 -6.32 -5.39
CA TRP A 169 13.73 -5.20 -4.57
C TRP A 169 14.66 -4.25 -5.35
N ASN A 170 15.72 -4.78 -5.97
CA ASN A 170 16.70 -3.96 -6.68
C ASN A 170 16.08 -3.25 -7.89
N GLN A 171 15.19 -3.93 -8.61
CA GLN A 171 14.46 -3.36 -9.74
C GLN A 171 13.49 -2.26 -9.31
N MET A 172 12.84 -2.41 -8.15
CA MET A 172 12.00 -1.36 -7.57
C MET A 172 12.81 -0.10 -7.24
N VAL A 173 13.94 -0.25 -6.54
CA VAL A 173 14.80 0.89 -6.16
C VAL A 173 15.34 1.59 -7.39
N LEU A 174 15.85 0.84 -8.37
CA LEU A 174 16.32 1.42 -9.63
C LEU A 174 15.19 2.16 -10.36
N LYS A 175 13.99 1.57 -10.43
CA LYS A 175 12.84 2.21 -11.06
C LYS A 175 12.40 3.48 -10.35
N ALA A 176 12.47 3.55 -9.02
CA ALA A 176 12.14 4.76 -8.28
C ALA A 176 12.96 5.96 -8.77
N LEU A 177 14.26 5.77 -9.04
CA LEU A 177 15.11 6.80 -9.67
C LEU A 177 14.64 7.16 -11.09
N PHE A 178 14.31 6.16 -11.91
CA PHE A 178 13.80 6.40 -13.27
C PHE A 178 12.53 7.25 -13.30
N VAL A 179 11.61 7.03 -12.37
CA VAL A 179 10.34 7.77 -12.29
C VAL A 179 10.43 9.01 -11.39
N GLY A 180 11.62 9.36 -10.90
CA GLY A 180 11.85 10.56 -10.09
C GLY A 180 11.21 10.53 -8.70
N SER A 181 11.01 9.34 -8.14
CA SER A 181 10.48 9.15 -6.78
C SER A 181 11.61 9.16 -5.75
N SER A 182 11.33 9.70 -4.56
CA SER A 182 12.34 9.80 -3.50
C SER A 182 12.61 8.43 -2.87
N LEU A 183 13.87 8.01 -2.91
CA LEU A 183 14.36 6.79 -2.28
C LEU A 183 14.26 6.87 -0.76
N ASN A 184 14.38 8.06 -0.17
CA ASN A 184 14.22 8.28 1.29
C ASN A 184 12.85 7.84 1.83
N LEU A 185 11.84 7.71 0.96
CA LEU A 185 10.51 7.22 1.34
C LEU A 185 10.38 5.70 1.21
N ILE A 186 11.38 4.99 0.69
CA ILE A 186 11.38 3.52 0.61
C ILE A 186 11.76 2.97 1.99
N TYR A 187 10.81 2.30 2.63
CA TYR A 187 11.03 1.67 3.92
C TYR A 187 12.05 0.53 3.81
N GLY A 188 13.00 0.46 4.74
CA GLY A 188 14.01 -0.61 4.79
C GLY A 188 15.16 -0.47 3.78
N LEU A 189 15.30 0.71 3.16
CA LEU A 189 16.25 0.93 2.06
C LEU A 189 17.70 0.62 2.43
N GLU A 190 18.19 1.18 3.54
CA GLU A 190 19.55 0.97 4.02
C GLU A 190 19.79 -0.49 4.40
N GLN A 191 18.84 -1.10 5.12
CA GLN A 191 18.96 -2.47 5.63
C GLN A 191 18.97 -3.51 4.51
N ARG A 192 18.30 -3.24 3.39
CA ARG A 192 18.24 -4.12 2.22
C ARG A 192 19.19 -3.74 1.09
N ASN A 193 20.06 -2.76 1.33
CA ASN A 193 21.12 -2.46 0.38
C ASN A 193 22.04 -3.69 0.20
N ASN A 194 22.47 -3.94 -1.02
CA ASN A 194 23.25 -5.13 -1.37
C ASN A 194 24.19 -4.83 -2.55
N SER A 195 25.16 -5.73 -2.78
CA SER A 195 26.20 -5.53 -3.80
C SER A 195 25.65 -5.33 -5.19
N ASP A 196 24.62 -6.09 -5.56
CA ASP A 196 24.02 -6.08 -6.88
C ASP A 196 23.25 -4.78 -7.09
N LEU A 197 22.53 -4.31 -6.07
CA LEU A 197 21.90 -3.00 -6.09
C LEU A 197 22.93 -1.89 -6.27
N SER A 198 24.01 -1.89 -5.49
CA SER A 198 25.06 -0.87 -5.63
C SER A 198 25.64 -0.85 -7.05
N GLN A 199 25.87 -2.03 -7.64
CA GLN A 199 26.40 -2.13 -9.00
C GLN A 199 25.39 -1.59 -10.03
N MET A 200 24.12 -1.97 -9.93
CA MET A 200 23.05 -1.45 -10.79
C MET A 200 22.93 0.08 -10.70
N LEU A 201 23.09 0.65 -9.50
CA LEU A 201 23.06 2.09 -9.29
C LEU A 201 24.26 2.81 -9.90
N ILE A 202 25.47 2.25 -9.79
CA ILE A 202 26.68 2.78 -10.43
C ILE A 202 26.52 2.78 -11.96
N ASP A 203 26.02 1.68 -12.53
CA ASP A 203 25.85 1.58 -13.98
C ASP A 203 24.77 2.55 -14.48
N TYR A 204 23.66 2.68 -13.75
CA TYR A 204 22.65 3.71 -14.02
C TYR A 204 23.23 5.14 -13.98
N ALA A 205 24.06 5.45 -12.98
CA ALA A 205 24.69 6.77 -12.87
C ALA A 205 25.58 7.06 -14.09
N ARG A 206 26.41 6.09 -14.51
CA ARG A 206 27.25 6.19 -15.71
C ARG A 206 26.43 6.41 -16.98
N GLU A 207 25.33 5.68 -17.15
CA GLU A 207 24.42 5.85 -18.29
C GLU A 207 23.80 7.26 -18.32
N ARG A 208 23.40 7.79 -17.16
CA ARG A 208 22.84 9.14 -17.04
C ARG A 208 23.88 10.21 -17.38
N GLU A 209 25.09 10.07 -16.85
CA GLU A 209 26.21 10.99 -17.10
C GLU A 209 26.63 10.99 -18.59
N ALA A 210 26.75 9.81 -19.20
CA ALA A 210 27.04 9.68 -20.63
C ALA A 210 25.97 10.34 -21.52
N ALA A 211 24.73 10.43 -21.02
CA ALA A 211 23.62 11.12 -21.66
C ALA A 211 23.48 12.60 -21.26
N ASN A 212 24.44 13.19 -20.53
CA ASN A 212 24.39 14.55 -19.98
C ASN A 212 23.14 14.82 -19.12
N ARG A 213 22.69 13.82 -18.36
CA ARG A 213 21.55 13.93 -17.44
C ARG A 213 22.04 13.90 -15.99
N SER A 214 21.34 14.63 -15.11
CA SER A 214 21.65 14.63 -13.68
C SER A 214 21.39 13.27 -13.02
N VAL A 215 22.18 12.99 -11.97
CA VAL A 215 22.06 11.83 -11.10
C VAL A 215 21.56 12.30 -9.73
N SER A 216 20.62 11.56 -9.11
CA SER A 216 20.11 11.90 -7.78
C SER A 216 21.20 11.74 -6.72
N ARG A 217 21.27 12.65 -5.75
CA ARG A 217 22.18 12.52 -4.60
C ARG A 217 21.86 11.29 -3.76
N GLU A 218 20.57 10.96 -3.61
CA GLU A 218 20.10 9.78 -2.85
C GLU A 218 20.70 8.48 -3.38
N LEU A 219 21.07 8.42 -4.67
CA LEU A 219 21.78 7.28 -5.24
C LEU A 219 23.16 7.08 -4.60
N TRP A 220 23.93 8.16 -4.46
CA TRP A 220 25.29 8.11 -3.95
C TRP A 220 25.34 7.78 -2.45
N GLU A 221 24.29 8.13 -1.71
CA GLU A 221 24.13 7.75 -0.30
C GLU A 221 24.05 6.21 -0.14
N LEU A 222 23.45 5.49 -1.10
CA LEU A 222 23.42 4.03 -1.09
C LEU A 222 24.71 3.36 -1.55
N VAL A 223 25.47 4.01 -2.42
CA VAL A 223 26.74 3.46 -2.93
C VAL A 223 27.89 3.74 -1.96
N GLY A 224 27.87 4.88 -1.27
CA GLY A 224 28.94 5.37 -0.41
C GLY A 224 28.97 4.77 1.01
N ASN A 225 27.92 4.09 1.46
CA ASN A 225 27.86 3.45 2.78
C ASN A 225 28.59 2.08 2.82
N ARG A 226 29.82 2.00 2.30
CA ARG A 226 30.70 0.82 2.38
C ARG A 226 31.95 1.10 3.21
#